data_AF-A0AAV9C6U0-F1
#
_entry.id   AF-A0AAV9C6U0-F1
#
_cell.length_a   1.000
_cell.length_b   1.000
_cell.length_c   1.000
_cell.angle_alpha   90.00
_cell.angle_beta   90.00
_cell.angle_gamma   90.00
#
_symmetry.space_group_name_H-M   'P 1'
#
loop_
_entity.id
_entity.type
_entity.pdbx_description
1 polymer ?
#
loop_
_entity_poly.entity_id
_entity_poly.type
_entity_poly.pdbx_seq_one_letter_code
_entity_poly.pdbx_strand_id
1 'polypeptide(L)'
;MDIIMSLLHKHEASASIYKNACVLCYDLWGFWGTRTIGVISKIDQATGDQKVLAAVQALLLNQGPRNTLDIPWVALIGQSVSIASAQSGSLGAENSLETAWRAESESLRSILTGAPQNKLGRVSLIEILACQIRKRMKVRLPNLLSGLQGKSHVVLDELVRLSEQMVHSAEGTRAIAFELCREFEDRFLSRIATSESSINGLSFFSRV
;
A
#
# COMPACT_ATOMS: atom_id res chain seq x y z
N MET A 1 -6.75 1.76 -3.03
CA MET A 1 -6.84 0.31 -2.74
C MET A 1 -8.28 0.13 -2.43
N ASP A 2 -9.03 -0.32 -3.41
CA ASP A 2 -10.46 -0.02 -3.43
C ASP A 2 -11.16 -1.29 -2.99
N ILE A 3 -11.35 -1.39 -1.67
CA ILE A 3 -12.04 -2.50 -1.02
C ILE A 3 -13.52 -2.32 -1.35
N ILE A 4 -14.04 -3.16 -2.25
CA ILE A 4 -15.48 -3.17 -2.52
C ILE A 4 -16.15 -4.00 -1.43
N MET A 5 -16.71 -3.30 -0.43
CA MET A 5 -17.61 -3.90 0.56
C MET A 5 -18.96 -4.17 -0.10
N SER A 6 -19.24 -5.44 -0.40
CA SER A 6 -20.58 -5.85 -0.82
C SER A 6 -21.41 -6.20 0.41
N LEU A 7 -22.15 -5.22 0.92
CA LEU A 7 -23.09 -5.41 2.03
C LEU A 7 -24.33 -6.16 1.54
N LEU A 8 -24.50 -7.42 1.95
CA LEU A 8 -25.80 -8.09 1.91
C LEU A 8 -26.71 -7.42 2.94
N HIS A 9 -27.65 -6.59 2.45
CA HIS A 9 -28.75 -6.08 3.26
C HIS A 9 -29.98 -6.96 3.09
N LYS A 10 -30.67 -7.16 4.22
CA LYS A 10 -31.53 -8.27 4.60
C LYS A 10 -32.84 -8.47 3.81
N HIS A 11 -33.06 -7.80 2.67
CA HIS A 11 -34.42 -7.75 2.12
C HIS A 11 -34.58 -7.85 0.60
N GLU A 12 -33.55 -7.96 -0.22
CA GLU A 12 -33.78 -8.11 -1.67
C GLU A 12 -32.71 -8.96 -2.37
N ALA A 13 -33.14 -10.17 -2.71
CA ALA A 13 -32.66 -11.01 -3.80
C ALA A 13 -31.14 -11.20 -3.95
N SER A 14 -30.70 -12.44 -3.64
CA SER A 14 -29.38 -13.06 -3.88
C SER A 14 -28.86 -13.04 -5.33
N ALA A 15 -29.37 -12.17 -6.21
CA ALA A 15 -28.87 -11.92 -7.56
C ALA A 15 -28.73 -10.42 -7.90
N SER A 16 -29.55 -9.55 -7.29
CA SER A 16 -29.59 -8.11 -7.64
C SER A 16 -28.46 -7.32 -6.98
N ILE A 17 -28.17 -7.60 -5.70
CA ILE A 17 -27.08 -6.96 -4.96
C ILE A 17 -25.71 -7.34 -5.57
N TYR A 18 -25.54 -8.61 -5.95
CA TYR A 18 -24.33 -9.07 -6.64
C TYR A 18 -24.15 -8.40 -8.00
N LYS A 19 -25.24 -8.24 -8.76
CA LYS A 19 -25.19 -7.50 -10.03
C LYS A 19 -24.79 -6.05 -9.78
N ASN A 20 -25.39 -5.34 -8.84
CA ASN A 20 -25.12 -3.91 -8.67
C ASN A 20 -23.70 -3.61 -8.17
N ALA A 21 -23.20 -4.35 -7.16
CA ALA A 21 -21.83 -4.16 -6.67
C ALA A 21 -20.77 -4.59 -7.69
N CYS A 22 -21.05 -5.64 -8.47
CA CYS A 22 -20.15 -6.10 -9.51
C CYS A 22 -20.20 -5.16 -10.73
N VAL A 23 -21.39 -4.72 -11.17
CA VAL A 23 -21.58 -3.74 -12.26
C VAL A 23 -20.88 -2.42 -11.93
N LEU A 24 -21.00 -1.90 -10.70
CA LEU A 24 -20.24 -0.71 -10.28
C LEU A 24 -18.72 -0.92 -10.38
N CYS A 25 -18.24 -2.14 -10.08
CA CYS A 25 -16.83 -2.49 -10.22
C CYS A 25 -16.40 -2.59 -11.70
N TYR A 26 -17.26 -3.09 -12.58
CA TYR A 26 -16.99 -3.20 -14.01
C TYR A 26 -16.99 -1.82 -14.69
N ASP A 27 -17.98 -0.98 -14.39
CA ASP A 27 -18.22 0.29 -15.08
C ASP A 27 -17.21 1.38 -14.70
N LEU A 28 -16.77 1.42 -13.43
CA LEU A 28 -15.84 2.46 -12.96
C LEU A 28 -14.37 2.11 -13.19
N TRP A 29 -14.01 0.83 -13.30
CA TRP A 29 -12.60 0.42 -13.12
C TRP A 29 -12.04 -0.47 -14.22
N GLY A 30 -12.89 -0.98 -15.12
CA GLY A 30 -12.48 -1.97 -16.12
C GLY A 30 -12.05 -3.28 -15.45
N PHE A 31 -12.42 -4.40 -16.06
CA PHE A 31 -12.19 -5.74 -15.51
C PHE A 31 -10.71 -6.00 -15.20
N TRP A 32 -10.20 -5.73 -14.00
CA TRP A 32 -8.97 -6.33 -13.47
C TRP A 32 -9.26 -6.93 -12.10
N GLY A 33 -9.67 -8.20 -12.06
CA GLY A 33 -9.88 -9.00 -10.83
C GLY A 33 -8.67 -9.06 -9.89
N THR A 34 -7.52 -8.49 -10.28
CA THR A 34 -6.30 -8.34 -9.44
C THR A 34 -6.34 -7.16 -8.47
N ARG A 35 -7.38 -6.33 -8.50
CA ARG A 35 -7.52 -5.14 -7.63
C ARG A 35 -8.67 -5.24 -6.63
N THR A 36 -9.49 -6.27 -6.75
CA THR A 36 -10.77 -6.36 -6.05
C THR A 36 -10.73 -7.55 -5.10
N ILE A 37 -11.22 -7.35 -3.88
CA ILE A 37 -11.50 -8.41 -2.91
C ILE A 37 -12.98 -8.34 -2.63
N GLY A 38 -13.66 -9.47 -2.73
CA GLY A 38 -15.07 -9.59 -2.41
C GLY A 38 -15.24 -9.84 -0.92
N VAL A 39 -16.03 -9.00 -0.25
CA VAL A 39 -16.32 -9.17 1.19
C VAL A 39 -17.81 -9.41 1.37
N ILE A 40 -18.16 -10.50 2.04
CA ILE A 40 -19.53 -10.93 2.35
C ILE A 40 -19.73 -10.78 3.86
N SER A 41 -20.50 -9.78 4.28
CA SER A 41 -20.77 -9.51 5.70
C SER A 41 -22.14 -10.01 6.16
N LYS A 42 -22.37 -10.04 7.48
CA LYS A 42 -23.68 -10.28 8.13
C LYS A 42 -24.25 -11.69 7.88
N ILE A 43 -23.37 -12.68 7.80
CA ILE A 43 -23.76 -14.09 7.54
C ILE A 43 -24.63 -14.66 8.68
N ASP A 44 -24.39 -14.20 9.91
CA ASP A 44 -25.18 -14.50 11.11
C ASP A 44 -26.67 -14.19 10.93
N GLN A 45 -26.99 -13.14 10.17
CA GLN A 45 -28.36 -12.71 9.92
C GLN A 45 -29.04 -13.47 8.76
N ALA A 46 -28.26 -14.19 7.95
CA ALA A 46 -28.73 -14.99 6.83
C ALA A 46 -28.91 -16.48 7.20
N THR A 47 -28.63 -16.87 8.44
CA THR A 47 -28.73 -18.27 8.92
C THR A 47 -30.11 -18.89 8.71
N GLY A 48 -31.17 -18.07 8.66
CA GLY A 48 -32.54 -18.52 8.39
C GLY A 48 -32.88 -18.76 6.90
N ASP A 49 -32.03 -18.33 5.97
CA ASP A 49 -32.26 -18.48 4.53
C ASP A 49 -31.20 -19.40 3.89
N GLN A 50 -31.57 -20.67 3.72
CA GLN A 50 -30.70 -21.69 3.15
C GLN A 50 -30.26 -21.38 1.71
N LYS A 51 -31.05 -20.61 0.93
CA LYS A 51 -30.67 -20.25 -0.45
C LYS A 51 -29.53 -19.23 -0.45
N VAL A 52 -29.55 -18.28 0.49
CA VAL A 52 -28.47 -17.30 0.66
C VAL A 52 -27.19 -18.00 1.12
N LEU A 53 -27.29 -18.91 2.11
CA LEU A 53 -26.12 -19.66 2.58
C LEU A 53 -25.49 -20.52 1.49
N ALA A 54 -26.31 -21.21 0.69
CA ALA A 54 -25.83 -22.01 -0.44
C ALA A 54 -25.13 -21.13 -1.50
N ALA A 55 -25.66 -19.94 -1.79
CA ALA A 55 -25.02 -18.99 -2.71
C ALA A 55 -23.69 -18.45 -2.17
N VAL A 56 -23.62 -18.12 -0.88
CA VAL A 56 -22.37 -17.70 -0.22
C VAL A 56 -21.34 -18.82 -0.27
N GLN A 57 -21.74 -20.05 0.01
CA GLN A 57 -20.84 -21.21 -0.05
C GLN A 57 -20.32 -21.45 -1.47
N ALA A 58 -21.17 -21.35 -2.50
CA ALA A 58 -20.75 -21.44 -3.89
C ALA A 58 -19.72 -20.35 -4.25
N LEU A 59 -19.91 -19.11 -3.79
CA LEU A 59 -18.94 -18.03 -4.00
C LEU A 59 -17.60 -18.30 -3.32
N LEU A 60 -17.61 -18.76 -2.07
CA LEU A 60 -16.40 -19.12 -1.33
C LEU A 60 -15.66 -20.30 -1.97
N LEU A 61 -16.37 -21.20 -2.65
CA LEU A 61 -15.78 -22.30 -3.42
C LEU A 61 -15.37 -21.91 -4.86
N ASN A 62 -15.45 -20.62 -5.22
CA ASN A 62 -15.22 -20.11 -6.59
C ASN A 62 -16.15 -20.77 -7.63
N GLN A 63 -17.36 -21.16 -7.23
CA GLN A 63 -18.41 -21.70 -8.10
C GLN A 63 -19.45 -20.62 -8.46
N GLY A 64 -19.09 -19.34 -8.27
CA GLY A 64 -19.92 -18.20 -8.65
C GLY A 64 -19.95 -17.94 -10.16
N PRO A 65 -20.69 -16.91 -10.60
CA PRO A 65 -20.70 -16.47 -12.00
C PRO A 65 -19.29 -16.23 -12.54
N ARG A 66 -19.05 -16.51 -13.83
CA ARG A 66 -17.73 -16.42 -14.50
C ARG A 66 -17.00 -15.10 -14.22
N ASN A 67 -17.76 -14.01 -14.11
CA ASN A 67 -17.29 -12.65 -13.86
C ASN A 67 -16.66 -12.44 -12.47
N THR A 68 -16.79 -13.41 -11.56
CA THR A 68 -16.35 -13.33 -10.16
C THR A 68 -15.33 -14.40 -9.77
N LEU A 69 -14.92 -15.25 -10.72
CA LEU A 69 -14.00 -16.37 -10.47
C LEU A 69 -12.60 -15.91 -10.03
N ASP A 70 -12.13 -14.79 -10.57
CA ASP A 70 -10.82 -14.22 -10.26
C ASP A 70 -10.82 -13.38 -8.97
N ILE A 71 -11.99 -13.13 -8.37
CA ILE A 71 -12.13 -12.29 -7.18
C ILE A 71 -11.99 -13.19 -5.95
N PRO A 72 -11.03 -12.94 -5.04
CA PRO A 72 -10.99 -13.61 -3.75
C PRO A 72 -12.16 -13.13 -2.90
N TRP A 73 -13.08 -14.04 -2.57
CA TRP A 73 -14.21 -13.79 -1.67
C TRP A 73 -13.87 -14.16 -0.23
N VAL A 74 -14.28 -13.33 0.73
CA VAL A 74 -14.10 -13.55 2.17
C VAL A 74 -15.41 -13.30 2.90
N ALA A 75 -15.75 -14.19 3.83
CA ALA A 75 -16.95 -14.17 4.63
C ALA A 75 -16.68 -13.62 6.04
N LEU A 76 -17.51 -12.68 6.51
CA LEU A 76 -17.41 -12.00 7.80
C LEU A 76 -18.76 -11.96 8.53
N ILE A 77 -18.71 -11.84 9.85
CA ILE A 77 -19.87 -11.47 10.67
C ILE A 77 -19.87 -9.94 10.81
N GLY A 78 -20.93 -9.32 10.28
CA GLY A 78 -20.99 -7.89 9.96
C GLY A 78 -21.29 -6.96 11.13
N GLN A 79 -21.15 -7.45 12.36
CA GLN A 79 -21.22 -6.62 13.55
C GLN A 79 -19.92 -6.85 14.32
N SER A 80 -19.11 -5.79 14.43
CA SER A 80 -18.08 -5.70 15.47
C SER A 80 -18.78 -5.60 16.82
N VAL A 81 -19.40 -6.68 17.29
CA VAL A 81 -19.89 -6.72 18.66
C VAL A 81 -18.69 -6.92 19.56
N SER A 82 -18.68 -6.17 20.64
CA SER A 82 -17.78 -6.27 21.77
C SER A 82 -17.72 -7.68 22.36
N ILE A 83 -17.11 -8.66 21.67
CA ILE A 83 -16.68 -9.94 22.28
C ILE A 83 -15.44 -9.71 23.18
N ALA A 84 -15.35 -8.51 23.76
CA ALA A 84 -14.31 -8.06 24.68
C ALA A 84 -14.90 -7.50 25.98
N SER A 85 -16.17 -7.07 26.02
CA SER A 85 -16.67 -6.27 27.16
C SER A 85 -17.59 -7.00 28.14
N ALA A 86 -17.88 -8.29 27.97
CA ALA A 86 -18.71 -9.03 28.93
C ALA A 86 -17.92 -9.87 29.95
N GLN A 87 -16.62 -10.07 29.74
CA GLN A 87 -15.77 -10.84 30.67
C GLN A 87 -14.33 -10.30 30.68
N SER A 88 -14.09 -9.07 31.13
CA SER A 88 -12.78 -8.76 31.71
C SER A 88 -12.77 -7.47 32.51
N GLY A 89 -13.32 -7.53 33.72
CA GLY A 89 -12.74 -6.75 34.81
C GLY A 89 -11.50 -7.47 35.32
N SER A 90 -10.39 -7.48 34.56
CA SER A 90 -9.02 -7.77 35.04
C SER A 90 -8.04 -7.86 33.85
N LEU A 91 -6.96 -7.08 33.92
CA LEU A 91 -5.61 -7.32 33.38
C LEU A 91 -5.47 -8.20 32.10
N GLY A 92 -5.37 -7.58 30.92
CA GLY A 92 -4.88 -8.25 29.70
C GLY A 92 -5.59 -7.88 28.38
N ALA A 93 -5.54 -6.61 27.98
CA ALA A 93 -6.29 -6.10 26.81
C ALA A 93 -5.79 -6.64 25.44
N GLU A 94 -4.53 -7.04 25.32
CA GLU A 94 -3.92 -7.45 24.03
C GLU A 94 -4.44 -8.80 23.49
N ASN A 95 -4.92 -9.70 24.36
CA ASN A 95 -5.44 -11.01 23.96
C ASN A 95 -6.93 -10.98 23.56
N SER A 96 -7.63 -9.88 23.80
CA SER A 96 -9.09 -9.82 23.64
C SER A 96 -9.53 -9.76 22.17
N LEU A 97 -8.80 -9.03 21.33
CA LEU A 97 -9.15 -8.84 19.91
C LEU A 97 -8.91 -10.10 19.07
N GLU A 98 -7.74 -10.72 19.21
CA GLU A 98 -7.41 -11.95 18.51
C GLU A 98 -8.35 -13.10 18.95
N THR A 99 -8.72 -13.15 20.23
CA THR A 99 -9.72 -14.10 20.74
C THR A 99 -11.10 -13.85 20.12
N ALA A 100 -11.52 -12.58 19.99
CA ALA A 100 -12.77 -12.23 19.33
C ALA A 100 -12.78 -12.62 17.83
N TRP A 101 -11.67 -12.45 17.12
CA TRP A 101 -11.56 -12.83 15.70
C TRP A 101 -11.51 -14.35 15.50
N ARG A 102 -10.91 -15.09 16.43
CA ARG A 102 -10.98 -16.56 16.45
C ARG A 102 -12.39 -17.05 16.73
N ALA A 103 -13.08 -16.45 17.70
CA ALA A 103 -14.48 -16.75 17.99
C ALA A 103 -15.40 -16.47 16.78
N GLU A 104 -15.16 -15.37 16.05
CA GLU A 104 -15.85 -15.11 14.78
C GLU A 104 -15.61 -16.21 13.75
N SER A 105 -14.34 -16.61 13.56
CA SER A 105 -13.99 -17.63 12.57
C SER A 105 -14.62 -18.98 12.89
N GLU A 106 -14.68 -19.32 14.18
CA GLU A 106 -15.34 -20.52 14.69
C GLU A 106 -16.87 -20.46 14.49
N SER A 107 -17.49 -19.30 14.76
CA SER A 107 -18.92 -19.10 14.51
C SER A 107 -19.26 -19.16 13.03
N LEU A 108 -18.39 -18.68 12.15
CA LEU A 108 -18.58 -18.83 10.70
C LEU A 108 -18.42 -20.28 10.25
N ARG A 109 -17.51 -21.04 10.88
CA ARG A 109 -17.31 -22.47 10.61
C ARG A 109 -18.56 -23.29 10.94
N SER A 110 -19.26 -22.95 12.02
CA SER A 110 -20.50 -23.65 12.38
C SER A 110 -21.68 -23.32 11.44
N ILE A 111 -21.75 -22.10 10.93
CA ILE A 111 -22.80 -21.67 9.97
C ILE A 111 -22.50 -22.18 8.55
N LEU A 112 -21.23 -22.15 8.13
CA LEU A 112 -20.78 -22.52 6.78
C LEU A 112 -19.93 -23.79 6.82
N THR A 113 -20.57 -24.92 7.09
CA THR A 113 -19.92 -26.22 7.37
C THR A 113 -19.05 -26.78 6.23
N GLY A 114 -19.10 -26.22 5.02
CA GLY A 114 -18.25 -26.61 3.89
C GLY A 114 -17.44 -25.49 3.26
N ALA A 115 -17.30 -24.34 3.95
CA ALA A 115 -16.48 -23.24 3.46
C ALA A 115 -14.99 -23.41 3.83
N PRO A 116 -14.06 -23.03 2.95
CA PRO A 116 -12.63 -23.15 3.22
C PRO A 116 -12.20 -22.12 4.28
N GLN A 117 -11.43 -22.59 5.27
CA GLN A 117 -11.08 -21.79 6.46
C GLN A 117 -10.27 -20.53 6.11
N ASN A 118 -9.46 -20.58 5.05
CA ASN A 118 -8.67 -19.44 4.57
C ASN A 118 -9.50 -18.32 3.91
N LYS A 119 -10.84 -18.41 3.94
CA LYS A 119 -11.78 -17.39 3.46
C LYS A 119 -12.79 -16.97 4.53
N LEU A 120 -12.62 -17.42 5.78
CA LEU A 120 -13.54 -17.13 6.87
C LEU A 120 -12.91 -16.16 7.87
N GLY A 121 -13.69 -15.16 8.26
CA GLY A 121 -13.36 -14.23 9.33
C GLY A 121 -12.36 -13.14 8.95
N ARG A 122 -12.13 -12.25 9.92
CA ARG A 122 -11.22 -11.11 9.78
C ARG A 122 -9.75 -11.52 9.63
N VAL A 123 -9.33 -12.62 10.23
CA VAL A 123 -7.95 -13.15 10.09
C VAL A 123 -7.64 -13.46 8.62
N SER A 124 -8.52 -14.24 7.97
CA SER A 124 -8.40 -14.55 6.54
C SER A 124 -8.47 -13.31 5.65
N LEU A 125 -9.31 -12.32 6.01
CA LEU A 125 -9.38 -11.06 5.28
C LEU A 125 -8.03 -10.34 5.29
N ILE A 126 -7.38 -10.24 6.45
CA ILE A 126 -6.08 -9.58 6.59
C ILE A 126 -5.02 -10.31 5.76
N GLU A 127 -4.99 -11.65 5.80
CA GLU A 127 -4.04 -12.43 5.01
C GLU A 127 -4.21 -12.21 3.51
N ILE A 128 -5.47 -12.18 3.03
CA ILE A 128 -5.80 -11.95 1.63
C ILE A 128 -5.45 -10.51 1.22
N LEU A 129 -5.77 -9.52 2.05
CA LEU A 129 -5.38 -8.12 1.83
C LEU A 129 -3.86 -7.99 1.73
N ALA A 130 -3.12 -8.59 2.67
CA ALA A 130 -1.66 -8.56 2.66
C ALA A 130 -1.08 -9.24 1.42
N CYS A 131 -1.64 -10.38 1.01
CA CYS A 131 -1.25 -11.07 -0.22
C CYS A 131 -1.49 -10.21 -1.47
N GLN A 132 -2.64 -9.56 -1.58
CA GLN A 132 -2.97 -8.68 -2.69
C GLN A 132 -2.07 -7.43 -2.73
N ILE A 133 -1.80 -6.81 -1.58
CA ILE A 133 -0.85 -5.68 -1.48
C ILE A 133 0.52 -6.12 -2.00
N ARG A 134 1.05 -7.26 -1.53
CA ARG A 134 2.36 -7.78 -1.98
C ARG A 134 2.40 -8.04 -3.48
N LYS A 135 1.37 -8.69 -4.04
CA LYS A 135 1.25 -8.93 -5.49
C LYS A 135 1.29 -7.62 -6.28
N ARG A 136 0.59 -6.60 -5.80
CA ARG A 136 0.52 -5.29 -6.46
C ARG A 136 1.82 -4.53 -6.32
N MET A 137 2.49 -4.58 -5.17
CA MET A 137 3.82 -3.99 -4.97
C MET A 137 4.85 -4.63 -5.91
N LYS A 138 4.83 -5.95 -6.08
CA LYS A 138 5.74 -6.66 -6.99
C LYS A 138 5.65 -6.17 -8.45
N VAL A 139 4.45 -5.78 -8.89
CA VAL A 139 4.23 -5.25 -10.25
C VAL A 139 4.47 -3.74 -10.33
N ARG A 140 4.01 -2.97 -9.34
CA ARG A 140 4.07 -1.50 -9.38
C ARG A 140 5.46 -0.96 -9.08
N LEU A 141 6.21 -1.58 -8.18
CA LEU A 141 7.48 -1.04 -7.72
C LEU A 141 8.53 -0.93 -8.85
N PRO A 142 8.74 -1.97 -9.70
CA PRO A 142 9.67 -1.84 -10.83
C PRO A 142 9.28 -0.73 -11.80
N ASN A 143 7.99 -0.62 -12.14
CA ASN A 143 7.49 0.41 -13.05
C ASN A 143 7.64 1.83 -12.49
N LEU A 144 7.46 2.00 -11.18
CA LEU A 144 7.68 3.28 -10.51
C LEU A 144 9.17 3.64 -10.51
N LEU A 145 10.04 2.67 -10.22
CA LEU A 145 11.50 2.88 -10.22
C LEU A 145 12.03 3.22 -11.62
N SER A 146 11.61 2.47 -12.65
CA SER A 146 12.02 2.76 -14.03
C SER A 146 11.52 4.14 -14.49
N GLY A 147 10.30 4.51 -14.12
CA GLY A 147 9.74 5.84 -14.39
C GLY A 147 10.50 6.96 -13.69
N LEU A 148 10.92 6.76 -12.43
CA LEU A 148 11.73 7.71 -11.69
C LEU A 148 13.13 7.86 -12.27
N GLN A 149 13.78 6.74 -12.64
CA GLN A 149 15.09 6.76 -13.29
C GLN A 149 15.04 7.51 -14.62
N GLY A 150 14.03 7.24 -15.46
CA GLY A 150 13.84 7.97 -16.71
C GLY A 150 13.65 9.47 -16.49
N LYS A 151 12.83 9.88 -15.53
CA LYS A 151 12.65 11.30 -15.17
C LYS A 151 13.95 11.93 -14.64
N SER A 152 14.73 11.19 -13.85
CA SER A 152 16.01 11.67 -13.34
C SER A 152 17.01 11.94 -14.48
N HIS A 153 17.07 11.08 -15.49
CA HIS A 153 17.92 11.32 -16.67
C HIS A 153 17.48 12.57 -17.43
N VAL A 154 16.17 12.75 -17.64
CA VAL A 154 15.64 13.96 -18.30
C VAL A 154 16.03 15.23 -17.53
N VAL A 155 15.95 15.21 -16.20
CA VAL A 155 16.37 16.36 -15.37
C VAL A 155 17.87 16.62 -15.50
N LEU A 156 18.70 15.58 -15.54
CA LEU A 156 20.15 15.72 -15.72
C LEU A 156 20.49 16.29 -17.10
N ASP A 157 19.86 15.80 -18.16
CA ASP A 157 20.09 16.29 -19.51
C ASP A 157 19.69 17.77 -19.65
N GLU A 158 18.54 18.17 -19.08
CA GLU A 158 18.13 19.58 -19.05
C GLU A 158 19.08 20.45 -18.23
N LEU A 159 19.60 19.93 -17.11
CA LEU A 159 20.58 20.65 -16.30
C LEU A 159 21.88 20.89 -17.07
N VAL A 160 22.39 19.86 -17.79
CA VAL A 160 23.57 20.00 -18.66
C VAL A 160 23.30 21.06 -19.72
N ARG A 161 22.18 20.96 -20.44
CA ARG A 161 21.80 21.92 -21.48
C ARG A 161 21.73 23.35 -20.96
N LEU A 162 21.15 23.56 -19.78
CA LEU A 162 21.08 24.88 -19.14
C LEU A 162 22.46 25.39 -18.70
N SER A 163 23.32 24.50 -18.19
CA SER A 163 24.69 24.86 -17.81
C SER A 163 25.54 25.27 -19.02
N GLU A 164 25.40 24.57 -20.14
CA GLU A 164 26.03 24.93 -21.40
C GLU A 164 25.53 26.29 -21.88
N GLN A 165 24.23 26.57 -21.78
CA GLN A 165 23.71 27.89 -22.14
C GLN A 165 24.26 29.01 -21.26
N MET A 166 24.47 28.75 -19.97
CA MET A 166 24.99 29.74 -19.00
C MET A 166 26.37 30.25 -19.37
N VAL A 167 27.28 29.37 -19.83
CA VAL A 167 28.67 29.75 -20.18
C VAL A 167 28.78 30.64 -21.41
N HIS A 168 27.73 30.71 -22.23
CA HIS A 168 27.69 31.57 -23.43
C HIS A 168 27.20 33.00 -23.14
N SER A 169 26.79 33.28 -21.90
CA SER A 169 26.36 34.62 -21.49
C SER A 169 27.45 35.31 -20.67
N ALA A 170 27.69 36.61 -20.93
CA ALA A 170 28.68 37.38 -20.17
C ALA A 170 28.38 37.39 -18.66
N GLU A 171 27.10 37.38 -18.28
CA GLU A 171 26.67 37.30 -16.89
C GLU A 171 26.98 35.92 -16.27
N GLY A 172 26.68 34.82 -16.98
CA GLY A 172 26.99 33.47 -16.53
C GLY A 172 28.48 33.21 -16.41
N THR A 173 29.29 33.67 -17.37
CA THR A 173 30.76 33.58 -17.27
C THR A 173 31.29 34.34 -16.05
N ARG A 174 30.76 35.53 -15.77
CA ARG A 174 31.15 36.34 -14.61
C ARG A 174 30.76 35.65 -13.30
N ALA A 175 29.56 35.08 -13.22
CA ALA A 175 29.09 34.33 -12.05
C ALA A 175 29.99 33.11 -11.76
N ILE A 176 30.35 32.33 -12.80
CA ILE A 176 31.26 31.18 -12.65
C ILE A 176 32.64 31.65 -12.18
N ALA A 177 33.17 32.74 -12.74
CA ALA A 177 34.48 33.25 -12.34
C ALA A 177 34.51 33.66 -10.86
N PHE A 178 33.46 34.30 -10.35
CA PHE A 178 33.39 34.64 -8.92
C PHE A 178 33.29 33.41 -8.03
N GLU A 179 32.51 32.39 -8.42
CA GLU A 179 32.42 31.15 -7.64
C GLU A 179 33.78 30.42 -7.57
N LEU A 180 34.50 30.34 -8.70
CA LEU A 180 35.85 29.77 -8.75
C LEU A 180 36.86 30.55 -7.89
N CYS A 181 36.80 31.88 -7.90
CA CYS A 181 37.65 32.71 -7.04
C CYS A 181 37.36 32.45 -5.56
N ARG A 182 36.08 32.33 -5.19
CA ARG A 182 35.67 32.03 -3.82
C ARG A 182 36.11 30.63 -3.39
N GLU A 183 35.91 29.62 -4.22
CA GLU A 183 36.34 28.25 -3.93
C GLU A 183 37.87 28.18 -3.77
N PHE A 184 38.61 28.90 -4.62
CA PHE A 184 40.06 29.01 -4.48
C PHE A 184 40.46 29.64 -3.14
N GLU A 185 39.85 30.76 -2.77
CA GLU A 185 40.11 31.45 -1.51
C GLU A 185 39.83 30.54 -0.30
N ASP A 186 38.68 29.87 -0.27
CA ASP A 186 38.30 28.94 0.80
C ASP A 186 39.31 27.79 0.94
N ARG A 187 39.71 27.17 -0.19
CA ARG A 187 40.71 26.10 -0.21
C ARG A 187 42.10 26.59 0.19
N PHE A 188 42.47 27.79 -0.22
CA PHE A 188 43.74 28.40 0.12
C PHE A 188 43.83 28.69 1.63
N LEU A 189 42.81 29.34 2.19
CA LEU A 189 42.72 29.62 3.64
C LEU A 189 42.67 28.34 4.47
N SER A 190 41.91 27.32 4.04
CA SER A 190 41.88 26.02 4.70
C SER A 190 43.26 25.37 4.78
N ARG A 191 44.07 25.46 3.70
CA ARG A 191 45.44 24.97 3.70
C ARG A 191 46.36 25.77 4.60
N ILE A 192 46.24 27.10 4.64
CA ILE A 192 47.03 27.94 5.56
C ILE A 192 46.68 27.58 7.01
N ALA A 193 45.40 27.57 7.39
CA ALA A 193 44.96 27.26 8.76
C ALA A 193 45.36 25.84 9.20
N THR A 194 45.32 24.87 8.29
CA THR A 194 45.80 23.50 8.55
C THR A 194 47.33 23.43 8.63
N SER A 195 48.04 24.27 7.89
CA SER A 195 49.51 24.36 7.95
C SER A 195 50.00 25.12 9.19
N GLU A 196 49.29 26.14 9.67
CA GLU A 196 49.65 26.90 10.87
C GLU A 196 49.56 26.07 12.16
N SER A 197 48.79 24.97 12.17
CA SER A 197 48.79 23.99 13.27
C SER A 197 49.95 22.99 13.21
N SER A 198 50.73 22.97 12.12
CA SER A 198 51.95 22.15 11.96
C SER A 198 53.24 22.98 11.88
N ILE A 199 53.16 24.30 11.68
CA ILE A 199 54.31 25.19 11.45
C ILE A 199 54.53 26.09 12.68
N ASN A 200 54.82 25.46 13.83
CA ASN A 200 55.83 26.01 14.76
C ASN A 200 57.26 25.70 14.28
N GLY A 201 57.43 25.27 13.03
CA GLY A 201 58.71 25.07 12.40
C GLY A 201 58.64 25.43 10.93
N LEU A 202 59.38 26.48 10.56
CA LEU A 202 59.79 26.90 9.21
C LEU A 202 59.05 28.12 8.64
N SER A 203 59.61 29.27 9.03
CA SER A 203 59.84 30.44 8.19
C SER A 203 59.95 30.14 6.69
N PHE A 204 58.94 30.49 5.91
CA PHE A 204 59.12 30.71 4.47
C PHE A 204 57.97 31.55 3.93
N PHE A 205 58.15 32.87 3.91
CA PHE A 205 57.78 33.79 2.81
C PHE A 205 58.09 35.23 3.26
N SER A 206 59.38 35.56 3.22
CA SER A 206 59.83 36.94 3.01
C SER A 206 60.63 36.94 1.71
N ARG A 207 60.30 37.87 0.81
CA ARG A 207 60.69 38.06 -0.60
C ARG A 207 59.73 37.46 -1.62
N VAL A 208 58.74 38.26 -2.01
CA VAL A 208 58.79 39.03 -3.26
C VAL A 208 58.37 40.46 -2.94
#